data_AF-A0A167Q2T8-F1
#
_entry.id   AF-A0A167Q2T8-F1
#
_cell.length_a   1.000
_cell.length_b   1.000
_cell.length_c   1.000
_cell.angle_alpha   90.00
_cell.angle_beta   90.00
_cell.angle_gamma   90.00
#
_symmetry.space_group_name_H-M   'P 1'
#
loop_
_entity.id
_entity.type
_entity.pdbx_description
1 polymer ?
#
loop_
_entity_poly.entity_id
_entity_poly.type
_entity_poly.pdbx_seq_one_letter_code
_entity_poly.pdbx_strand_id
1 'polypeptide(L)'
;MAEFPMREWSIRLYLLDEDGNEHPGDVFTKVVYNLHPTFENPVQSFSKPPFACTNEGWGEFEIAIDCYTTEKTKLAPIIHDLNFLESKYENTHTVVFKNPSQALQERLRETGPLPTDEDRPKKKSGLAGGKKSGQKYDYEKIAEALEKLEEEDLLRVIQLINENKGPNTYIRSDVDANDLNEAGEFSIDLYTMPDLLTTKLWDHLSKKGMVA
;
A
#
# COMPACT_ATOMS: atom_id res chain seq x y z
N MET A 1 -43.84 -0.14 27.10
CA MET A 1 -42.75 -0.54 26.20
C MET A 1 -41.84 0.66 26.08
N ALA A 2 -40.53 0.51 26.20
CA ALA A 2 -39.63 1.63 25.98
C ALA A 2 -39.65 1.95 24.49
N GLU A 3 -40.25 3.08 24.11
CA GLU A 3 -40.13 3.62 22.75
C GLU A 3 -38.79 4.33 22.67
N PHE A 4 -37.86 3.73 21.93
CA PHE A 4 -36.58 4.37 21.64
C PHE A 4 -36.77 5.29 20.43
N PRO A 5 -36.31 6.55 20.50
CA PRO A 5 -36.47 7.47 19.39
C PRO A 5 -35.64 6.99 18.19
N MET A 6 -36.24 6.97 17.01
CA MET A 6 -35.49 6.76 15.77
C MET A 6 -34.57 7.93 15.49
N ARG A 7 -33.38 7.61 14.99
CA ARG A 7 -32.35 8.59 14.65
C ARG A 7 -31.83 8.31 13.25
N GLU A 8 -31.76 9.34 12.44
CA GLU A 8 -30.95 9.34 11.24
C GLU A 8 -29.49 9.59 11.64
N TRP A 9 -28.57 8.77 11.12
CA TRP A 9 -27.15 8.90 11.34
C TRP A 9 -26.40 8.76 10.02
N SER A 10 -25.24 9.41 9.93
CA SER A 10 -24.38 9.41 8.74
C SER A 10 -22.92 9.22 9.14
N ILE A 11 -22.23 8.29 8.48
CA ILE A 11 -20.81 8.02 8.68
C ILE A 11 -20.07 8.42 7.40
N ARG A 12 -18.96 9.14 7.55
CA ARG A 12 -18.09 9.59 6.45
C ARG A 12 -16.64 9.27 6.78
N LEU A 13 -15.84 9.04 5.76
CA LEU A 13 -14.43 8.71 5.91
C LEU A 13 -13.58 9.74 5.16
N TYR A 14 -12.58 10.27 5.88
CA TYR A 14 -11.58 11.21 5.39
C TYR A 14 -10.18 10.69 5.71
N LEU A 15 -9.21 11.14 4.93
CA LEU A 15 -7.79 10.93 5.21
C LEU A 15 -7.26 12.20 5.89
N LEU A 16 -6.44 12.04 6.92
CA LEU A 16 -5.80 13.17 7.60
C LEU A 16 -4.36 13.31 7.12
N ASP A 17 -3.91 14.54 6.88
CA ASP A 17 -2.50 14.84 6.66
C ASP A 17 -1.71 15.02 7.98
N GLU A 18 -0.40 15.32 7.89
CA GLU A 18 0.44 15.57 9.07
C GLU A 18 -0.03 16.75 9.94
N ASP A 19 -0.66 17.75 9.32
CA ASP A 19 -1.20 18.94 10.00
C ASP A 19 -2.62 18.68 10.55
N GLY A 20 -3.20 17.52 10.29
CA GLY A 20 -4.55 17.13 10.70
C GLY A 20 -5.67 17.66 9.81
N ASN A 21 -5.36 18.16 8.60
CA ASN A 21 -6.40 18.59 7.66
C ASN A 21 -7.07 17.39 6.99
N GLU A 22 -8.37 17.55 6.70
CA GLU A 22 -9.17 16.52 6.05
C GLU A 22 -8.98 16.54 4.52
N HIS A 23 -8.57 15.40 3.98
CA HIS A 23 -8.46 15.13 2.54
C HIS A 23 -9.46 14.04 2.12
N PRO A 24 -9.89 14.02 0.85
CA PRO A 24 -10.65 12.91 0.30
C PRO A 24 -9.89 11.58 0.48
N GLY A 25 -10.61 10.52 0.86
CA GLY A 25 -10.07 9.17 0.99
C GLY A 25 -9.75 8.49 -0.35
N ASP A 26 -9.08 9.18 -1.28
CA ASP A 26 -8.76 8.74 -2.65
C ASP A 26 -7.82 7.52 -2.70
N VAL A 27 -7.20 7.19 -1.57
CA VAL A 27 -6.42 5.97 -1.38
C VAL A 27 -7.28 4.70 -1.39
N PHE A 28 -8.61 4.84 -1.23
CA PHE A 28 -9.57 3.75 -1.25
C PHE A 28 -10.40 3.73 -2.53
N THR A 29 -10.56 2.55 -3.11
CA THR A 29 -11.47 2.33 -4.25
C THR A 29 -12.85 1.85 -3.82
N LYS A 30 -12.92 1.25 -2.63
CA LYS A 30 -14.15 0.72 -2.06
C LYS A 30 -14.07 0.74 -0.54
N VAL A 31 -15.15 1.16 0.08
CA VAL A 31 -15.39 1.06 1.52
C VAL A 31 -16.67 0.26 1.72
N VAL A 32 -16.65 -0.70 2.64
CA VAL A 32 -17.80 -1.53 2.98
C VAL A 32 -18.12 -1.36 4.46
N TYR A 33 -19.34 -0.94 4.75
CA TYR A 33 -19.88 -0.85 6.10
C TYR A 33 -20.64 -2.13 6.42
N ASN A 34 -20.18 -2.87 7.43
CA ASN A 34 -20.87 -4.04 7.96
C ASN A 34 -21.72 -3.59 9.16
N LEU A 35 -22.99 -3.30 8.88
CA LEU A 35 -24.01 -2.89 9.84
C LEU A 35 -24.57 -4.09 10.61
N HIS A 36 -25.37 -3.81 11.63
CA HIS A 36 -26.05 -4.84 12.40
C HIS A 36 -26.99 -5.70 11.51
N PRO A 37 -27.12 -7.02 11.74
CA PRO A 37 -27.96 -7.90 10.90
C PRO A 37 -29.46 -7.57 10.85
N THR A 38 -29.92 -6.64 11.68
CA THR A 38 -31.33 -6.18 11.68
C THR A 38 -31.66 -5.21 10.56
N PHE A 39 -30.65 -4.62 9.90
CA PHE A 39 -30.86 -3.78 8.73
C PHE A 39 -31.23 -4.65 7.52
N GLU A 40 -32.13 -4.17 6.66
CA GLU A 40 -32.50 -4.89 5.42
C GLU A 40 -31.29 -5.12 4.51
N ASN A 41 -30.39 -4.14 4.44
CA ASN A 41 -29.12 -4.20 3.74
C ASN A 41 -27.97 -3.98 4.74
N PRO A 42 -27.54 -5.04 5.45
CA PRO A 42 -26.55 -4.92 6.52
C PRO A 42 -25.12 -4.74 5.98
N VAL A 43 -24.86 -5.04 4.71
CA VAL A 43 -23.54 -4.84 4.07
C VAL A 43 -23.71 -3.80 2.97
N GLN A 44 -23.19 -2.60 3.20
CA GLN A 44 -23.32 -1.47 2.27
C GLN A 44 -21.96 -1.06 1.74
N SER A 45 -21.81 -0.98 0.41
CA SER A 45 -20.53 -0.65 -0.22
C SER A 45 -20.57 0.65 -1.02
N PHE A 46 -19.53 1.46 -0.86
CA PHE A 46 -19.38 2.76 -1.50
C PHE A 46 -18.02 2.83 -2.20
N SER A 47 -17.96 3.49 -3.35
CA SER A 47 -16.75 3.54 -4.21
C SER A 47 -16.23 4.95 -4.45
N LYS A 48 -16.87 5.97 -3.86
CA LYS A 48 -16.47 7.37 -4.01
C LYS A 48 -16.36 8.06 -2.65
N PRO A 49 -15.32 8.84 -2.41
CA PRO A 49 -15.25 9.73 -1.25
C PRO A 49 -16.45 10.69 -1.20
N PRO A 50 -16.95 11.05 0.00
CA PRO A 50 -16.45 10.70 1.33
C PRO A 50 -17.01 9.37 1.86
N PHE A 51 -17.42 8.46 0.96
CA PHE A 51 -17.99 7.15 1.29
C PHE A 51 -19.20 7.22 2.24
N ALA A 52 -20.02 8.26 2.09
CA ALA A 52 -21.10 8.57 3.01
C ALA A 52 -22.13 7.44 3.12
N CYS A 53 -22.23 6.83 4.29
CA CYS A 53 -23.23 5.83 4.65
C CYS A 53 -24.28 6.49 5.54
N THR A 54 -25.54 6.50 5.12
CA THR A 54 -26.64 7.14 5.87
C THR A 54 -27.78 6.14 6.07
N ASN A 55 -28.20 5.96 7.31
CA ASN A 55 -29.28 5.03 7.67
C ASN A 55 -30.06 5.58 8.88
N GLU A 56 -31.20 4.95 9.18
CA GLU A 56 -32.03 5.25 10.34
C GLU A 56 -32.03 4.06 11.31
N GLY A 57 -31.92 4.32 12.61
CA GLY A 57 -31.99 3.29 13.63
C GLY A 57 -32.13 3.86 15.03
N TRP A 58 -32.54 3.00 15.96
CA TRP A 58 -32.69 3.33 17.39
C TRP A 58 -31.60 2.70 18.26
N GLY A 59 -30.80 1.78 17.70
CA GLY A 59 -29.78 1.02 18.42
C GLY A 59 -28.37 1.55 18.21
N GLU A 60 -27.53 1.33 19.21
CA GLU A 60 -26.09 1.59 19.22
C GLU A 60 -25.35 0.26 19.04
N PHE A 61 -24.29 0.24 18.22
CA PHE A 61 -23.55 -0.98 17.91
C PHE A 61 -22.20 -0.68 17.24
N GLU A 62 -21.28 -1.64 17.30
CA GLU A 62 -20.03 -1.57 16.55
C GLU A 62 -20.25 -1.91 15.07
N ILE A 63 -19.66 -1.09 14.19
CA ILE A 63 -19.65 -1.24 12.74
C ILE A 63 -18.22 -1.55 12.32
N ALA A 64 -18.04 -2.70 11.64
CA ALA A 64 -16.78 -3.00 10.99
C ALA A 64 -16.74 -2.35 9.60
N ILE A 65 -15.78 -1.46 9.39
CA ILE A 65 -15.58 -0.72 8.14
C ILE A 65 -14.38 -1.34 7.42
N ASP A 66 -14.66 -2.02 6.31
CA ASP A 66 -13.64 -2.63 5.46
C ASP A 66 -13.22 -1.65 4.36
N CYS A 67 -11.95 -1.25 4.37
CA CYS A 67 -11.37 -0.37 3.36
C CYS A 67 -10.53 -1.16 2.37
N TYR A 68 -10.75 -0.93 1.08
CA TYR A 68 -10.01 -1.53 -0.02
C TYR A 68 -9.18 -0.46 -0.73
N THR A 69 -7.88 -0.70 -0.82
CA THR A 69 -6.94 0.23 -1.47
C THR A 69 -7.14 0.28 -2.99
N THR A 70 -6.40 1.16 -3.67
CA THR A 70 -6.31 1.20 -5.14
C THR A 70 -5.90 -0.13 -5.78
N GLU A 71 -5.14 -0.94 -5.04
CA GLU A 71 -4.67 -2.27 -5.45
C GLU A 71 -5.66 -3.40 -5.09
N LYS A 72 -6.89 -3.05 -4.69
CA LYS A 72 -7.91 -4.01 -4.19
C LYS A 72 -7.46 -4.80 -2.95
N THR A 73 -6.39 -4.38 -2.28
CA THR A 73 -5.95 -4.96 -1.01
C THR A 73 -6.92 -4.54 0.08
N LYS A 74 -7.48 -5.53 0.79
CA LYS A 74 -8.30 -5.28 1.97
C LYS A 74 -7.39 -4.97 3.17
N LEU A 75 -7.62 -3.83 3.81
CA LEU A 75 -6.91 -3.45 5.04
C LEU A 75 -7.55 -4.08 6.27
N ALA A 76 -6.87 -3.95 7.42
CA ALA A 76 -7.48 -4.31 8.69
C ALA A 76 -8.78 -3.51 8.88
N PRO A 77 -9.87 -4.16 9.36
CA PRO A 77 -11.14 -3.49 9.52
C PRO A 77 -11.03 -2.40 10.58
N ILE A 78 -11.59 -1.22 10.27
CA ILE A 78 -11.75 -0.15 11.24
C ILE A 78 -13.03 -0.45 12.04
N ILE A 79 -12.91 -0.57 13.35
CA ILE A 79 -14.07 -0.78 14.23
C ILE A 79 -14.56 0.58 14.69
N HIS A 80 -15.77 0.94 14.27
CA HIS A 80 -16.43 2.19 14.61
C HIS A 80 -17.60 1.92 15.56
N ASP A 81 -17.58 2.52 16.74
CA ASP A 81 -18.72 2.48 17.66
C ASP A 81 -19.76 3.52 17.24
N LEU A 82 -20.94 3.06 16.82
CA LEU A 82 -22.09 3.92 16.58
C LEU A 82 -22.85 4.11 17.90
N ASN A 83 -22.75 5.32 18.47
CA ASN A 83 -23.47 5.69 19.69
C ASN A 83 -24.15 7.06 19.55
N PHE A 84 -25.04 7.37 20.49
CA PHE A 84 -25.84 8.58 20.48
C PHE A 84 -25.55 9.52 21.64
N LEU A 85 -24.35 9.40 22.25
CA LEU A 85 -23.89 10.27 23.33
C LEU A 85 -23.72 11.72 22.86
N GLU A 86 -23.21 11.90 21.64
CA GLU A 86 -23.01 13.20 21.00
C GLU A 86 -23.70 13.26 19.62
N SER A 87 -24.14 14.45 19.22
CA SER A 87 -24.77 14.66 17.89
C SER A 87 -23.79 14.52 16.72
N LYS A 88 -22.49 14.70 17.00
CA LYS A 88 -21.39 14.55 16.05
C LYS A 88 -20.14 14.21 16.87
N TYR A 89 -19.41 13.20 16.43
CA TYR A 89 -18.11 12.85 16.95
C TYR A 89 -17.22 12.35 15.80
N GLU A 90 -15.93 12.32 16.04
CA GLU A 90 -14.91 11.88 15.09
C GLU A 90 -13.97 10.88 15.78
N ASN A 91 -13.49 9.90 15.02
CA ASN A 91 -12.55 8.90 15.53
C ASN A 91 -11.39 8.75 14.54
N THR A 92 -10.17 8.97 15.03
CA THR A 92 -8.96 8.87 14.21
C THR A 92 -8.38 7.47 14.33
N HIS A 93 -8.25 6.79 13.20
CA HIS A 93 -7.68 5.45 13.14
C HIS A 93 -6.39 5.46 12.32
N THR A 94 -5.30 4.97 12.93
CA THR A 94 -4.04 4.76 12.21
C THR A 94 -4.11 3.49 11.38
N VAL A 95 -3.86 3.62 10.08
CA VAL A 95 -3.88 2.50 9.13
C VAL A 95 -2.48 2.30 8.55
N VAL A 96 -2.03 1.05 8.48
CA VAL A 96 -0.70 0.70 7.97
C VAL A 96 -0.84 0.08 6.58
N PHE A 97 -0.31 0.77 5.57
CA PHE A 97 -0.20 0.26 4.21
C PHE A 97 1.09 -0.56 4.09
N LYS A 98 0.95 -1.88 3.95
CA LYS A 98 2.10 -2.77 3.76
C LYS A 98 2.39 -2.90 2.26
N ASN A 99 3.58 -2.49 1.86
CA ASN A 99 4.06 -2.56 0.47
C ASN A 99 3.13 -1.86 -0.56
N PRO A 100 2.77 -0.58 -0.36
CA PRO A 100 1.90 0.13 -1.29
C PRO A 100 2.54 0.26 -2.69
N SER A 101 1.76 0.11 -3.76
CA SER A 101 2.17 0.43 -5.14
C SER A 101 2.68 1.85 -5.30
N GLN A 102 3.43 2.12 -6.37
CA GLN A 102 3.81 3.49 -6.76
C GLN A 102 2.59 4.42 -6.86
N ALA A 103 1.49 3.96 -7.46
CA ALA A 103 0.27 4.77 -7.57
C ALA A 103 -0.35 5.09 -6.20
N LEU A 104 -0.36 4.14 -5.27
CA LEU A 104 -0.84 4.39 -3.90
C LEU A 104 0.13 5.30 -3.12
N GLN A 105 1.44 5.12 -3.31
CA GLN A 105 2.46 5.97 -2.72
C GLN A 105 2.35 7.42 -3.21
N GLU A 106 2.08 7.66 -4.50
CA GLU A 106 1.85 9.01 -5.03
C GLU A 106 0.67 9.69 -4.35
N ARG A 107 -0.44 8.99 -4.13
CA ARG A 107 -1.60 9.52 -3.39
C ARG A 107 -1.28 9.79 -1.92
N LEU A 108 -0.58 8.86 -1.26
CA LEU A 108 -0.18 9.04 0.14
C LEU A 108 0.81 10.20 0.32
N ARG A 109 1.65 10.49 -0.68
CA ARG A 109 2.58 11.63 -0.70
C ARG A 109 1.87 12.98 -0.67
N GLU A 110 0.65 13.08 -1.19
CA GLU A 110 -0.16 14.30 -1.14
C GLU A 110 -0.60 14.62 0.29
N THR A 111 -0.74 13.59 1.13
CA THR A 111 -1.17 13.72 2.53
C THR A 111 -0.02 13.66 3.54
N GLY A 112 1.20 13.35 3.12
CA GLY A 112 2.36 13.36 4.03
C GLY A 112 3.61 12.67 3.49
N PRO A 113 4.76 12.84 4.17
CA PRO A 113 6.00 12.18 3.82
C PRO A 113 5.87 10.67 4.04
N LEU A 114 6.32 9.91 3.07
CA LEU A 114 6.44 8.46 3.21
C LEU A 114 7.73 8.11 3.97
N PRO A 115 7.78 6.97 4.68
CA PRO A 115 9.02 6.49 5.30
C PRO A 115 10.19 6.37 4.31
N THR A 116 9.89 6.13 3.03
CA THR A 116 10.87 6.11 1.94
C THR A 116 11.36 7.49 1.51
N ASP A 117 10.78 8.59 1.99
CA ASP A 117 11.19 9.96 1.69
C ASP A 117 12.34 10.45 2.58
N GLU A 118 12.41 10.03 3.85
CA GLU A 118 13.51 10.38 4.76
C GLU A 118 14.81 9.61 4.45
N ASP A 119 14.71 8.37 3.92
CA ASP A 119 15.86 7.60 3.42
C ASP A 119 16.17 7.84 1.93
N ARG A 120 15.43 8.73 1.26
CA ARG A 120 15.84 9.27 -0.03
C ARG A 120 16.73 10.48 0.26
N PRO A 121 18.07 10.38 0.20
CA PRO A 121 18.89 11.57 0.21
C PRO A 121 18.43 12.42 -0.97
N LYS A 122 17.78 13.56 -0.67
CA LYS A 122 17.68 14.70 -1.56
C LYS A 122 19.12 15.10 -1.87
N LYS A 123 19.74 14.48 -2.88
CA LYS A 123 20.92 15.04 -3.52
C LYS A 123 20.43 16.28 -4.26
N LYS A 124 20.35 17.38 -3.51
CA LYS A 124 20.46 18.72 -4.07
C LYS A 124 21.62 18.68 -5.05
N SER A 125 21.32 18.99 -6.31
CA SER A 125 22.28 19.54 -7.25
C SER A 125 22.96 20.74 -6.57
N GLY A 126 24.15 20.54 -6.03
CA GLY A 126 24.85 21.60 -5.31
C GLY A 126 26.05 21.09 -4.53
N LEU A 127 27.22 21.23 -5.17
CA LEU A 127 28.58 21.21 -4.63
C LEU A 127 28.72 21.14 -3.09
N ALA A 128 29.35 20.08 -2.58
CA ALA A 128 30.50 20.11 -1.68
C ALA A 128 30.83 18.69 -1.19
N GLY A 129 32.13 18.39 -1.10
CA GLY A 129 32.66 17.04 -0.87
C GLY A 129 32.24 16.39 0.45
N GLY A 130 32.01 15.08 0.35
CA GLY A 130 31.82 14.19 1.49
C GLY A 130 31.91 12.75 1.01
N LYS A 131 33.12 12.16 1.05
CA LYS A 131 33.33 10.72 0.90
C LYS A 131 32.47 9.99 1.93
N LYS A 132 31.41 9.30 1.48
CA LYS A 132 30.88 8.12 2.18
C LYS A 132 31.24 6.89 1.34
N SER A 133 32.04 6.06 1.97
CA SER A 133 32.63 4.81 1.55
C SER A 133 31.64 3.80 1.00
N GLY A 134 31.97 3.24 -0.17
CA GLY A 134 31.80 1.81 -0.46
C GLY A 134 30.43 1.37 -0.95
N GLN A 135 29.93 1.96 -2.04
CA GLN A 135 28.90 1.28 -2.84
C GLN A 135 29.56 0.03 -3.47
N LYS A 136 29.39 -1.13 -2.82
CA LYS A 136 30.05 -2.39 -3.17
C LYS A 136 29.49 -3.01 -4.46
N TYR A 137 28.28 -2.63 -4.84
CA TYR A 137 27.54 -3.16 -5.98
C TYR A 137 26.90 -2.02 -6.77
N ASP A 138 27.02 -2.11 -8.10
CA ASP A 138 26.52 -1.10 -9.02
C ASP A 138 25.10 -1.47 -9.48
N TYR A 139 24.09 -0.83 -8.91
CA TYR A 139 22.68 -1.12 -9.18
C TYR A 139 22.27 -0.79 -10.61
N GLU A 140 22.95 0.14 -11.28
CA GLU A 140 22.68 0.48 -12.68
C GLU A 140 23.13 -0.66 -13.59
N LYS A 141 24.32 -1.23 -13.33
CA LYS A 141 24.78 -2.45 -14.03
C LYS A 141 23.90 -3.66 -13.75
N ILE A 142 23.40 -3.81 -12.52
CA ILE A 142 22.44 -4.88 -12.19
C ILE A 142 21.17 -4.72 -13.03
N ALA A 143 20.59 -3.52 -13.08
CA ALA A 143 19.37 -3.25 -13.85
C ALA A 143 19.57 -3.59 -15.34
N GLU A 144 20.67 -3.11 -15.93
CA GLU A 144 20.99 -3.37 -17.34
C GLU A 144 21.23 -4.86 -17.62
N ALA A 145 21.86 -5.57 -16.68
CA ALA A 145 22.10 -7.00 -16.80
C ALA A 145 20.79 -7.80 -16.72
N LEU A 146 19.89 -7.43 -15.80
CA LEU A 146 18.58 -8.07 -15.64
C LEU A 146 17.70 -7.97 -16.89
N GLU A 147 17.72 -6.82 -17.58
CA GLU A 147 16.98 -6.60 -18.83
C GLU A 147 17.51 -7.44 -19.99
N LYS A 148 18.79 -7.84 -19.93
CA LYS A 148 19.49 -8.61 -20.97
C LYS A 148 19.57 -10.11 -20.68
N LEU A 149 18.91 -10.60 -19.63
CA LEU A 149 18.91 -12.02 -19.27
C LEU A 149 18.10 -12.85 -20.27
N GLU A 150 18.64 -14.02 -20.62
CA GLU A 150 17.90 -15.04 -21.34
C GLU A 150 16.93 -15.77 -20.39
N GLU A 151 15.91 -16.43 -20.95
CA GLU A 151 14.80 -17.03 -20.21
C GLU A 151 15.26 -17.99 -19.08
N GLU A 152 16.28 -18.81 -19.32
CA GLU A 152 16.82 -19.74 -18.32
C GLU A 152 17.45 -19.01 -17.12
N ASP A 153 18.17 -17.91 -17.37
CA ASP A 153 18.82 -17.12 -16.33
C ASP A 153 17.83 -16.22 -15.58
N LEU A 154 16.82 -15.69 -16.29
CA LEU A 154 15.74 -14.93 -15.71
C LEU A 154 14.97 -15.78 -14.68
N LEU A 155 14.63 -17.03 -15.02
CA LEU A 155 14.00 -17.96 -14.08
C LEU A 155 14.89 -18.22 -12.86
N ARG A 156 16.21 -18.35 -13.07
CA ARG A 156 17.16 -18.54 -11.97
C ARG A 156 17.22 -17.34 -11.05
N VAL A 157 17.20 -16.13 -11.60
CA VAL A 157 17.18 -14.88 -10.84
C VAL A 157 15.87 -14.71 -10.07
N ILE A 158 14.72 -14.98 -10.69
CA ILE A 158 13.41 -14.94 -10.02
C ILE A 158 13.37 -15.93 -8.84
N GLN A 159 13.91 -17.13 -9.03
CA GLN A 159 14.03 -18.10 -7.94
C GLN A 159 14.93 -17.58 -6.82
N LEU A 160 16.09 -17.03 -7.16
CA LEU A 160 17.06 -16.49 -6.21
C LEU A 160 16.48 -15.33 -5.40
N ILE A 161 15.70 -14.46 -6.04
CA ILE A 161 14.94 -13.39 -5.41
C ILE A 161 13.89 -13.97 -4.47
N ASN A 162 13.09 -14.95 -4.91
CA ASN A 162 12.06 -15.56 -4.05
C ASN A 162 12.63 -16.28 -2.82
N GLU A 163 13.80 -16.90 -2.95
CA GLU A 163 14.49 -17.60 -1.85
C GLU A 163 15.16 -16.65 -0.85
N ASN A 164 15.48 -15.42 -1.25
CA ASN A 164 16.25 -14.47 -0.44
C ASN A 164 15.57 -13.10 -0.26
N LYS A 165 14.30 -12.98 -0.64
CA LYS A 165 13.51 -11.77 -0.42
C LYS A 165 13.39 -11.50 1.07
N GLY A 166 13.66 -10.27 1.46
CA GLY A 166 13.42 -9.78 2.80
C GLY A 166 11.98 -9.31 2.95
N PRO A 167 11.53 -9.07 4.20
CA PRO A 167 10.21 -8.48 4.47
C PRO A 167 10.02 -7.10 3.83
N ASN A 168 11.12 -6.40 3.50
CA ASN A 168 11.12 -5.09 2.87
C ASN A 168 11.39 -5.13 1.35
N THR A 169 11.62 -6.30 0.75
CA THR A 169 11.92 -6.40 -0.69
C THR A 169 10.67 -6.25 -1.53
N TYR A 170 10.64 -5.23 -2.38
CA TYR A 170 9.53 -4.94 -3.26
C TYR A 170 9.70 -5.63 -4.62
N ILE A 171 8.75 -6.50 -4.93
CA ILE A 171 8.68 -7.25 -6.18
C ILE A 171 7.23 -7.16 -6.66
N ARG A 172 7.04 -6.65 -7.87
CA ARG A 172 5.77 -6.67 -8.58
C ARG A 172 5.86 -7.72 -9.67
N SER A 173 4.98 -8.71 -9.61
CA SER A 173 4.87 -9.77 -10.60
C SER A 173 3.43 -9.76 -11.08
N ASP A 174 3.17 -9.09 -12.19
CA ASP A 174 1.84 -9.04 -12.79
C ASP A 174 1.60 -10.35 -13.55
N VAL A 175 1.37 -11.43 -12.79
CA VAL A 175 0.93 -12.73 -13.34
C VAL A 175 -0.59 -12.76 -13.20
N ASP A 176 -1.29 -12.15 -14.16
CA ASP A 176 -2.73 -12.30 -14.25
C ASP A 176 -3.04 -13.70 -14.81
N ALA A 177 -3.76 -14.51 -14.03
CA ALA A 177 -4.05 -15.91 -14.32
C ALA A 177 -5.02 -16.14 -15.51
N ASN A 178 -5.39 -15.08 -16.25
CA ASN A 178 -6.45 -15.11 -17.25
C ASN A 178 -6.04 -14.63 -18.65
N ASP A 179 -4.81 -14.16 -18.87
CA ASP A 179 -4.35 -13.75 -20.20
C ASP A 179 -2.95 -14.31 -20.50
N LEU A 180 -2.90 -15.38 -21.29
CA LEU A 180 -1.67 -16.08 -21.68
C LEU A 180 -0.79 -15.27 -22.67
N ASN A 181 -1.25 -14.11 -23.12
CA ASN A 181 -0.56 -13.31 -24.14
C ASN A 181 0.23 -12.13 -23.55
N GLU A 182 -0.02 -11.74 -22.29
CA GLU A 182 0.77 -10.78 -21.53
C GLU A 182 1.59 -11.54 -20.49
N ALA A 183 2.65 -12.21 -20.95
CA ALA A 183 3.52 -12.95 -20.05
C ALA A 183 4.31 -12.00 -19.13
N GLY A 184 3.75 -11.75 -17.93
CA GLY A 184 4.48 -11.55 -16.69
C GLY A 184 5.53 -10.45 -16.67
N GLU A 185 5.11 -9.19 -16.55
CA GLU A 185 6.03 -8.13 -16.15
C GLU A 185 6.52 -8.38 -14.71
N PHE A 186 7.79 -8.76 -14.58
CA PHE A 186 8.49 -8.91 -13.31
C PHE A 186 9.31 -7.65 -13.04
N SER A 187 8.79 -6.76 -12.20
CA SER A 187 9.47 -5.54 -11.77
C SER A 187 9.99 -5.69 -10.34
N ILE A 188 11.27 -5.39 -10.13
CA ILE A 188 11.91 -5.44 -8.81
C ILE A 188 12.53 -4.10 -8.46
N ASP A 189 12.30 -3.63 -7.23
CA ASP A 189 13.01 -2.46 -6.72
C ASP A 189 14.36 -2.89 -6.13
N LEU A 190 15.43 -2.62 -6.88
CA LEU A 190 16.79 -3.01 -6.52
C LEU A 190 17.28 -2.38 -5.21
N TYR A 191 16.72 -1.22 -4.81
CA TYR A 191 17.12 -0.53 -3.59
C TYR A 191 16.47 -1.11 -2.33
N THR A 192 15.44 -1.93 -2.50
CA THR A 192 14.73 -2.60 -1.40
C THR A 192 15.28 -4.01 -1.12
N MET A 193 16.30 -4.43 -1.88
CA MET A 193 16.91 -5.75 -1.75
C MET A 193 17.87 -5.81 -0.55
N PRO A 194 17.78 -6.85 0.29
CA PRO A 194 18.75 -7.12 1.35
C PRO A 194 20.16 -7.27 0.77
N ASP A 195 21.19 -6.93 1.54
CA ASP A 195 22.59 -7.11 1.14
C ASP A 195 22.90 -8.55 0.70
N LEU A 196 22.27 -9.54 1.35
CA LEU A 196 22.41 -10.95 1.02
C LEU A 196 21.86 -11.26 -0.39
N LEU A 197 20.69 -10.70 -0.73
CA LEU A 197 20.07 -10.85 -2.04
C LEU A 197 20.92 -10.13 -3.10
N THR A 198 21.29 -8.89 -2.84
CA THR A 198 22.14 -8.08 -3.74
C THR A 198 23.48 -8.76 -4.01
N THR A 199 24.12 -9.33 -2.99
CA THR A 199 25.37 -10.08 -3.12
C THR A 199 25.20 -11.31 -4.01
N LYS A 200 24.18 -12.13 -3.73
CA LYS A 200 23.92 -13.35 -4.51
C LYS A 200 23.57 -13.06 -5.96
N LEU A 201 22.80 -11.99 -6.20
CA LEU A 201 22.39 -11.56 -7.52
C LEU A 201 23.59 -11.02 -8.31
N TRP A 202 24.41 -10.17 -7.68
CA TRP A 202 25.66 -9.69 -8.27
C TRP A 202 26.64 -10.82 -8.59
N ASP A 203 26.83 -11.80 -7.69
CA ASP A 203 27.71 -12.94 -7.92
C ASP A 203 27.23 -13.81 -9.09
N HIS A 204 25.91 -13.96 -9.24
CA HIS A 204 25.32 -14.69 -10.36
C HIS A 204 25.56 -13.97 -11.69
N LEU A 205 25.30 -12.66 -11.74
CA LEU A 205 25.52 -11.82 -12.92
C LEU A 205 27.02 -11.69 -13.27
N SER A 206 27.90 -11.64 -12.26
CA SER A 206 29.36 -11.59 -12.44
C SER A 206 29.89 -12.88 -13.06
N LYS A 207 29.39 -14.04 -12.62
CA LYS A 207 29.74 -15.35 -13.21
C LYS A 207 29.33 -15.46 -14.68
N LYS A 208 28.30 -14.72 -15.09
CA LYS A 208 27.84 -14.62 -16.47
C LYS A 208 28.59 -13.55 -17.28
N GLY A 209 29.47 -12.77 -16.66
CA GLY A 209 30.20 -11.68 -17.30
C GLY A 209 29.34 -10.46 -17.62
N MET A 210 28.15 -10.33 -17.02
CA MET A 210 27.24 -9.22 -17.26
C MET A 210 27.54 -8.00 -16.37
N VAL A 211 28.19 -8.22 -15.23
CA VAL A 211 28.66 -7.15 -14.34
C VAL A 211 30.11 -7.43 -13.94
N ALA A 212 30.88 -6.36 -13.74
CA ALA A 212 32.31 -6.38 -13.43
C ALA A 212 32.66 -5.31 -12.38
#